data_AF-A0A5M6CXK6-F1
#
_entry.id   AF-A0A5M6CXK6-F1
#
_cell.length_a   1.000
_cell.length_b   1.000
_cell.length_c   1.000
_cell.angle_alpha   90.00
_cell.angle_beta   90.00
_cell.angle_gamma   90.00
#
_symmetry.space_group_name_H-M   'P 1'
#
loop_
_entity.id
_entity.type
_entity.pdbx_description
1 polymer ?
#
loop_
_entity_poly.entity_id
_entity_poly.type
_entity_poly.pdbx_seq_one_letter_code
_entity_poly.pdbx_strand_id
1 'polypeptide(L)'
;MRYDFYADQTDKLTLLDFIFNETDLQVFDLSSPYGQNISQYKSAKEVSARFDLVNGDKFAVTFQLWTPRHKGEPVFRKIDLDPKRCNGHTFRHSTDGWGMIQLNFGGVKNNILSLSHIGHFSEKDATKWQGTNKFNGDIDDWDWREVQATSKKLKQFIHNKLAAEKFGNTDVLLGASKLHEQGIEFR
;
A
#
# COMPACT_ATOMS: atom_id res chain seq x y z
N MET A 1 -12.76 -0.57 0.63
CA MET A 1 -12.64 0.52 1.64
C MET A 1 -11.50 1.43 1.22
N ARG A 2 -11.51 2.72 1.60
CA ARG A 2 -10.34 3.60 1.54
C ARG A 2 -10.16 4.31 2.88
N TYR A 3 -8.94 4.39 3.37
CA TYR A 3 -8.60 5.08 4.61
C TYR A 3 -7.24 5.77 4.46
N ASP A 4 -7.27 7.09 4.63
CA ASP A 4 -6.12 7.98 4.41
C ASP A 4 -5.61 8.51 5.77
N PHE A 5 -4.30 8.67 5.90
CA PHE A 5 -3.64 9.12 7.13
C PHE A 5 -2.29 9.79 6.83
N TYR A 6 -1.82 10.67 7.71
CA TYR A 6 -0.45 11.22 7.62
C TYR A 6 0.50 10.41 8.50
N ALA A 7 1.64 10.01 7.94
CA ALA A 7 2.63 9.16 8.61
C ALA A 7 4.06 9.59 8.29
N ASP A 8 4.91 9.73 9.31
CA ASP A 8 6.36 9.85 9.11
C ASP A 8 7.02 8.47 8.88
N GLN A 9 8.35 8.43 8.86
CA GLN A 9 9.09 7.17 8.77
C GLN A 9 8.83 6.23 9.96
N THR A 10 8.80 6.75 11.18
CA THR A 10 8.60 5.94 12.40
C THR A 10 7.23 5.28 12.41
N ASP A 11 6.20 6.04 12.03
CA ASP A 11 4.81 5.57 11.91
C ASP A 11 4.70 4.46 10.85
N LYS A 12 5.34 4.66 9.68
CA LYS A 12 5.38 3.67 8.59
C LYS A 12 6.05 2.37 9.03
N LEU A 13 7.18 2.47 9.72
CA LEU A 13 7.88 1.30 10.26
C LEU A 13 7.03 0.56 11.30
N THR A 14 6.37 1.28 12.20
CA THR A 14 5.48 0.69 13.21
C THR A 14 4.31 -0.05 12.57
N LEU A 15 3.71 0.52 11.51
CA LEU A 15 2.66 -0.16 10.75
C LEU A 15 3.18 -1.41 10.04
N LEU A 16 4.37 -1.35 9.42
CA LEU A 16 4.99 -2.50 8.78
C LEU A 16 5.30 -3.61 9.81
N ASP A 17 5.86 -3.27 10.96
CA ASP A 17 6.12 -4.24 12.04
C ASP A 17 4.84 -4.92 12.51
N PHE A 18 3.75 -4.17 12.68
CA PHE A 18 2.44 -4.76 12.97
C PHE A 18 1.98 -5.72 11.87
N ILE A 19 2.11 -5.34 10.60
CA ILE A 19 1.76 -6.20 9.47
C ILE A 19 2.57 -7.51 9.50
N PHE A 20 3.88 -7.43 9.67
CA PHE A 20 4.76 -8.61 9.61
C PHE A 20 4.66 -9.50 10.86
N ASN A 21 4.45 -8.92 12.05
CA ASN A 21 4.54 -9.66 13.31
C ASN A 21 3.17 -10.06 13.88
N GLU A 22 2.11 -9.29 13.60
CA GLU A 22 0.79 -9.45 14.24
C GLU A 22 -0.31 -9.85 13.24
N THR A 23 0.08 -10.10 11.99
CA THR A 23 -0.79 -10.59 10.93
C THR A 23 -0.08 -11.65 10.09
N ASP A 24 -0.83 -12.33 9.25
CA ASP A 24 -0.33 -13.26 8.24
C ASP A 24 -0.33 -12.64 6.84
N LEU A 25 -0.35 -11.31 6.75
CA LEU A 25 -0.28 -10.61 5.49
C LEU A 25 1.10 -10.76 4.87
N GLN A 26 1.10 -11.11 3.61
CA GLN A 26 2.23 -11.10 2.72
C GLN A 26 2.31 -9.73 2.05
N VAL A 27 3.50 -9.14 2.03
CA VAL A 27 3.74 -7.79 1.49
C VAL A 27 4.53 -7.92 0.19
N PHE A 28 3.96 -7.45 -0.91
CA PHE A 28 4.58 -7.46 -2.23
C PHE A 28 4.76 -6.04 -2.77
N ASP A 29 5.70 -5.87 -3.69
CA ASP A 29 5.73 -4.69 -4.56
C ASP A 29 4.36 -4.50 -5.24
N LEU A 30 3.84 -3.27 -5.32
CA LEU A 30 2.74 -2.98 -6.23
C LEU A 30 3.20 -3.07 -7.70
N SER A 31 4.41 -2.61 -7.98
CA SER A 31 5.10 -2.81 -9.26
C SER A 31 6.59 -2.95 -9.02
N SER A 32 7.23 -3.87 -9.75
CA SER A 32 8.66 -4.06 -9.65
C SER A 32 9.42 -2.84 -10.20
N PRO A 33 10.70 -2.67 -9.83
CA PRO A 33 11.63 -1.91 -10.64
C PRO A 33 11.65 -2.42 -12.09
N TYR A 34 12.04 -1.54 -13.02
CA TYR A 34 12.13 -1.91 -14.43
C TYR A 34 13.10 -3.08 -14.65
N GLY A 35 12.70 -4.03 -15.49
CA GLY A 35 13.48 -5.22 -15.80
C GLY A 35 13.61 -6.26 -14.68
N GLN A 36 12.90 -6.08 -13.56
CA GLN A 36 13.01 -6.97 -12.39
C GLN A 36 11.70 -7.73 -12.11
N ASN A 37 11.78 -8.74 -11.25
CA ASN A 37 10.62 -9.46 -10.74
C ASN A 37 10.00 -8.73 -9.53
N ILE A 38 8.75 -9.06 -9.21
CA ILE A 38 8.12 -8.63 -7.96
C ILE A 38 8.90 -9.21 -6.77
N SER A 39 9.14 -8.37 -5.77
CA SER A 39 9.68 -8.81 -4.49
C SER A 39 8.57 -8.97 -3.46
N GLN A 40 8.72 -10.02 -2.65
CA GLN A 40 7.98 -10.19 -1.41
C GLN A 40 8.90 -9.82 -0.25
N TYR A 41 8.39 -9.00 0.66
CA TYR A 41 9.12 -8.58 1.85
C TYR A 41 8.72 -9.44 3.05
N LYS A 42 9.67 -9.63 3.97
CA LYS A 42 9.49 -10.45 5.18
C LYS A 42 9.68 -9.65 6.47
N SER A 43 10.13 -8.40 6.40
CA SER A 43 10.28 -7.54 7.58
C SER A 43 10.29 -6.05 7.22
N ALA A 44 10.01 -5.19 8.21
CA ALA A 44 10.15 -3.74 8.05
C ALA A 44 11.60 -3.33 7.78
N LYS A 45 12.59 -4.10 8.28
CA LYS A 45 14.02 -3.89 8.02
C LYS A 45 14.38 -4.09 6.55
N GLU A 46 13.82 -5.11 5.89
CA GLU A 46 14.02 -5.30 4.45
C GLU A 46 13.43 -4.14 3.64
N VAL A 47 12.25 -3.67 4.05
CA VAL A 47 11.59 -2.52 3.41
C VAL A 47 12.43 -1.26 3.57
N SER A 48 12.87 -0.92 4.79
CA SER A 48 13.64 0.29 5.04
C SER A 48 15.05 0.28 4.47
N ALA A 49 15.64 -0.91 4.26
CA ALA A 49 16.90 -1.05 3.55
C ALA A 49 16.77 -0.78 2.04
N ARG A 50 15.56 -0.94 1.48
CA ARG A 50 15.32 -0.82 0.03
C ARG A 50 14.68 0.49 -0.38
N PHE A 51 13.84 1.08 0.47
CA PHE A 51 13.02 2.23 0.12
C PHE A 51 13.32 3.44 0.99
N ASP A 52 13.28 4.62 0.37
CA ASP A 52 13.21 5.89 1.10
C ASP A 52 11.78 6.06 1.65
N LEU A 53 11.62 5.87 2.96
CA LEU A 53 10.34 6.03 3.65
C LEU A 53 10.10 7.47 4.13
N VAL A 54 11.05 8.38 3.92
CA VAL A 54 10.97 9.78 4.33
C VAL A 54 10.49 10.64 3.16
N ASN A 55 11.19 10.56 2.02
CA ASN A 55 10.99 11.48 0.91
C ASN A 55 10.11 10.88 -0.20
N GLY A 56 9.41 11.74 -0.93
CA GLY A 56 8.61 11.36 -2.10
C GLY A 56 7.27 12.06 -2.16
N ASP A 57 6.42 11.70 -3.13
CA ASP A 57 5.07 12.25 -3.25
C ASP A 57 4.02 11.31 -2.63
N LYS A 58 2.76 11.44 -3.05
CA LYS A 58 1.62 10.60 -2.62
C LYS A 58 1.81 9.09 -2.81
N PHE A 59 2.68 8.65 -3.73
CA PHE A 59 2.95 7.25 -4.03
C PHE A 59 4.45 6.93 -3.92
N ALA A 60 5.13 7.56 -2.95
CA ALA A 60 6.56 7.38 -2.71
C ALA A 60 6.96 5.90 -2.61
N VAL A 61 6.18 5.12 -1.84
CA VAL A 61 6.39 3.68 -1.68
C VAL A 61 5.02 2.99 -1.71
N THR A 62 4.88 1.95 -2.53
CA THR A 62 3.58 1.30 -2.77
C THR A 62 3.68 -0.21 -2.72
N PHE A 63 2.75 -0.82 -2.00
CA PHE A 63 2.70 -2.26 -1.75
C PHE A 63 1.32 -2.83 -2.04
N GLN A 64 1.30 -4.14 -2.27
CA GLN A 64 0.10 -4.97 -2.30
C GLN A 64 0.18 -6.00 -1.17
N LEU A 65 -0.89 -6.07 -0.38
CA LEU A 65 -1.00 -6.95 0.78
C LEU A 65 -2.01 -8.06 0.47
N TRP A 66 -1.69 -9.28 0.87
CA TRP A 66 -2.52 -10.46 0.65
C TRP A 66 -2.33 -11.51 1.74
N THR A 67 -3.35 -12.29 2.03
CA THR A 67 -3.25 -13.51 2.86
C THR A 67 -3.99 -14.65 2.15
N PRO A 68 -3.54 -15.91 2.31
CA PRO A 68 -4.30 -17.08 1.83
C PRO A 68 -5.76 -17.11 2.29
N ARG A 69 -6.12 -16.46 3.41
CA ARG A 69 -7.53 -16.35 3.84
C ARG A 69 -8.41 -15.61 2.83
N HIS A 70 -7.84 -14.75 1.98
CA HIS A 70 -8.57 -14.08 0.90
C HIS A 70 -9.00 -15.03 -0.22
N LYS A 71 -8.51 -16.29 -0.22
CA LYS A 71 -8.72 -17.36 -1.22
C LYS A 71 -8.18 -17.04 -2.61
N GLY A 72 -8.64 -15.97 -3.24
CA GLY A 72 -8.17 -15.57 -4.57
C GLY A 72 -6.65 -15.35 -4.56
N GLU A 73 -5.99 -15.83 -5.61
CA GLU A 73 -4.51 -15.82 -5.72
C GLU A 73 -4.00 -14.48 -6.28
N PRO A 74 -2.86 -13.94 -5.79
CA PRO A 74 -2.20 -12.81 -6.41
C PRO A 74 -1.70 -13.15 -7.82
N VAL A 75 -1.82 -12.21 -8.74
CA VAL A 75 -1.35 -12.34 -10.12
C VAL A 75 -0.12 -11.47 -10.33
N PHE A 76 1.01 -12.08 -10.67
CA PHE A 76 2.25 -11.37 -11.01
C PHE A 76 2.36 -11.20 -12.52
N ARG A 77 1.89 -10.05 -13.03
CA ARG A 77 1.75 -9.83 -14.46
C ARG A 77 2.93 -9.06 -15.02
N LYS A 78 3.49 -9.53 -16.13
CA LYS A 78 4.46 -8.76 -16.92
C LYS A 78 3.74 -7.63 -17.66
N ILE A 79 4.27 -6.43 -17.54
CA ILE A 79 3.86 -5.24 -18.27
C ILE A 79 4.96 -4.88 -19.25
N ASP A 80 4.64 -4.87 -20.55
CA ASP A 80 5.53 -4.35 -21.57
C ASP A 80 5.62 -2.82 -21.48
N LEU A 81 6.83 -2.31 -21.62
CA LEU A 81 7.15 -0.89 -21.49
C LEU A 81 7.65 -0.33 -22.81
N ASP A 82 7.38 0.96 -23.04
CA ASP A 82 8.07 1.73 -24.06
C ASP A 82 9.47 2.09 -23.55
N PRO A 83 10.55 1.52 -24.11
CA PRO A 83 11.92 1.77 -23.64
C PRO A 83 12.32 3.24 -23.75
N LYS A 84 11.70 4.02 -24.66
CA LYS A 84 11.98 5.45 -24.81
C LYS A 84 11.56 6.27 -23.57
N ARG A 85 10.62 5.74 -22.79
CA ARG A 85 10.07 6.39 -21.59
C ARG A 85 10.55 5.74 -20.28
N CYS A 86 11.24 4.60 -20.38
CA CYS A 86 11.60 3.76 -19.24
C CYS A 86 13.09 3.44 -19.21
N ASN A 87 13.94 4.40 -19.59
CA ASN A 87 15.41 4.27 -19.56
C ASN A 87 15.94 3.01 -20.28
N GLY A 88 15.37 2.67 -21.43
CA GLY A 88 15.78 1.50 -22.22
C GLY A 88 15.17 0.17 -21.77
N HIS A 89 14.45 0.12 -20.65
CA HIS A 89 13.80 -1.10 -20.19
C HIS A 89 12.52 -1.40 -20.98
N THR A 90 12.31 -2.68 -21.30
CA THR A 90 11.18 -3.14 -22.11
C THR A 90 10.07 -3.79 -21.29
N PHE A 91 10.27 -3.98 -19.99
CA PHE A 91 9.24 -4.56 -19.12
C PHE A 91 9.39 -4.18 -17.65
N ARG A 92 8.31 -4.37 -16.90
CA ARG A 92 8.27 -4.52 -15.43
C ARG A 92 7.20 -5.54 -15.06
N HIS A 93 7.07 -5.87 -13.79
CA HIS A 93 5.94 -6.65 -13.30
C HIS A 93 5.02 -5.81 -12.41
N SER A 94 3.74 -6.17 -12.36
CA SER A 94 2.75 -5.69 -11.38
C SER A 94 2.26 -6.84 -10.53
N THR A 95 1.91 -6.54 -9.29
CA THR A 95 1.13 -7.44 -8.44
C THR A 95 -0.33 -7.00 -8.53
N ASP A 96 -1.16 -7.87 -9.08
CA ASP A 96 -2.56 -7.65 -9.37
C ASP A 96 -3.44 -8.69 -8.62
N GLY A 97 -4.75 -8.44 -8.57
CA GLY A 97 -5.75 -9.31 -7.94
C GLY A 97 -6.94 -8.49 -7.44
N TRP A 98 -8.14 -9.09 -7.43
CA TRP A 98 -9.37 -8.36 -7.08
C TRP A 98 -9.44 -7.93 -5.62
N GLY A 99 -9.06 -8.81 -4.69
CA GLY A 99 -9.11 -8.54 -3.24
C GLY A 99 -7.78 -8.14 -2.61
N MET A 100 -6.78 -7.78 -3.43
CA MET A 100 -5.51 -7.24 -2.91
C MET A 100 -5.77 -5.95 -2.13
N ILE A 101 -5.10 -5.79 -0.99
CA ILE A 101 -5.14 -4.55 -0.21
C ILE A 101 -3.92 -3.71 -0.58
N GLN A 102 -4.18 -2.52 -1.13
CA GLN A 102 -3.15 -1.54 -1.43
C GLN A 102 -2.70 -0.84 -0.15
N LEU A 103 -1.39 -0.68 0.01
CA LEU A 103 -0.77 0.17 1.02
C LEU A 103 0.18 1.13 0.31
N ASN A 104 -0.17 2.41 0.31
CA ASN A 104 0.63 3.46 -0.31
C ASN A 104 1.11 4.41 0.78
N PHE A 105 2.42 4.58 0.88
CA PHE A 105 3.03 5.57 1.74
C PHE A 105 3.31 6.86 0.98
N GLY A 106 2.81 7.96 1.55
CA GLY A 106 3.19 9.30 1.13
C GLY A 106 4.56 9.69 1.70
N GLY A 107 5.30 10.50 0.96
CA GLY A 107 6.58 11.08 1.39
C GLY A 107 6.48 12.59 1.64
N VAL A 108 7.59 13.14 2.12
CA VAL A 108 7.83 14.59 2.17
C VAL A 108 8.42 15.06 0.85
N LYS A 109 7.85 16.12 0.28
CA LYS A 109 8.38 16.82 -0.89
C LYS A 109 8.04 18.29 -0.81
N ASN A 110 9.04 19.16 -1.03
CA ASN A 110 8.88 20.62 -0.95
C ASN A 110 8.24 21.07 0.37
N ASN A 111 8.72 20.54 1.51
CA ASN A 111 8.21 20.83 2.85
C ASN A 111 6.74 20.43 3.10
N ILE A 112 6.19 19.56 2.25
CA ILE A 112 4.81 19.06 2.35
C ILE A 112 4.84 17.54 2.48
N LEU A 113 4.21 17.02 3.53
CA LEU A 113 3.95 15.60 3.72
C LEU A 113 2.67 15.19 2.99
N SER A 114 2.78 14.21 2.10
CA SER A 114 1.63 13.64 1.40
C SER A 114 0.93 12.56 2.21
N LEU A 115 -0.37 12.40 2.00
CA LEU A 115 -1.17 11.32 2.59
C LEU A 115 -0.62 9.93 2.25
N SER A 116 -0.59 9.07 3.26
CA SER A 116 -0.57 7.62 3.12
C SER A 116 -2.00 7.09 3.04
N HIS A 117 -2.16 5.88 2.51
CA HIS A 117 -3.45 5.31 2.17
C HIS A 117 -3.42 3.79 2.26
N ILE A 118 -4.48 3.21 2.85
CA ILE A 118 -4.86 1.81 2.63
C ILE A 118 -6.18 1.74 1.88
N GLY A 119 -6.27 0.80 0.93
CA GLY A 119 -7.47 0.66 0.12
C GLY A 119 -7.59 -0.68 -0.56
N HIS A 120 -8.79 -1.03 -0.98
CA HIS A 120 -9.07 -2.22 -1.78
C HIS A 120 -10.42 -2.07 -2.48
N PHE A 121 -10.62 -2.83 -3.55
CA PHE A 121 -11.93 -2.93 -4.21
C PHE A 121 -12.98 -3.49 -3.24
N SER A 122 -14.19 -2.95 -3.30
CA SER A 122 -15.35 -3.70 -2.81
C SER A 122 -15.73 -4.76 -3.84
N GLU A 123 -16.40 -5.84 -3.42
CA GLU A 123 -16.97 -6.84 -4.33
C GLU A 123 -17.79 -6.17 -5.43
N LYS A 124 -18.69 -5.26 -5.05
CA LYS A 124 -19.51 -4.46 -5.97
C LYS A 124 -18.67 -3.67 -6.99
N ASP A 125 -17.55 -3.09 -6.58
CA ASP A 125 -16.69 -2.34 -7.50
C ASP A 125 -15.89 -3.28 -8.39
N ALA A 126 -15.37 -4.40 -7.86
CA ALA A 126 -14.72 -5.43 -8.65
C ALA A 126 -15.66 -5.93 -9.76
N THR A 127 -16.93 -6.22 -9.45
CA THR A 127 -17.91 -6.75 -10.42
C THR A 127 -18.10 -5.80 -11.61
N LYS A 128 -18.10 -4.49 -11.38
CA LYS A 128 -18.19 -3.50 -12.46
C LYS A 128 -16.99 -3.56 -13.40
N TRP A 129 -15.83 -3.93 -12.90
CA TRP A 129 -14.57 -3.98 -13.65
C TRP A 129 -14.26 -5.36 -14.22
N GLN A 130 -14.98 -6.42 -13.83
CA GLN A 130 -14.72 -7.80 -14.24
C GLN A 130 -14.71 -7.96 -15.77
N GLY A 131 -15.65 -7.32 -16.46
CA GLY A 131 -15.71 -7.37 -17.93
C GLY A 131 -14.52 -6.72 -18.65
N THR A 132 -13.80 -5.83 -17.96
CA THR A 132 -12.66 -5.07 -18.54
C THR A 132 -11.32 -5.68 -18.14
N ASN A 133 -11.17 -6.14 -16.89
CA ASN A 133 -9.94 -6.75 -16.41
C ASN A 133 -9.98 -8.26 -16.67
N LYS A 134 -9.13 -8.71 -17.60
CA LYS A 134 -9.04 -10.11 -18.00
C LYS A 134 -7.94 -10.89 -17.26
N PHE A 135 -7.25 -10.26 -16.31
CA PHE A 135 -6.03 -10.80 -15.71
C PHE A 135 -6.21 -11.23 -14.26
N ASN A 136 -7.13 -10.61 -13.51
CA ASN A 136 -7.29 -10.81 -12.07
C ASN A 136 -8.05 -12.10 -11.66
N GLY A 137 -8.39 -12.97 -12.62
CA GLY A 137 -9.21 -14.15 -12.37
C GLY A 137 -10.68 -13.82 -12.12
N ASP A 138 -11.40 -14.78 -11.53
CA ASP A 138 -12.80 -14.59 -11.15
C ASP A 138 -12.91 -13.80 -9.84
N ILE A 139 -13.99 -13.04 -9.71
CA ILE A 139 -14.32 -12.31 -8.48
C ILE A 139 -14.83 -13.28 -7.41
N ASP A 140 -15.47 -14.36 -7.84
CA ASP A 140 -16.04 -15.38 -6.96
C ASP A 140 -14.96 -16.25 -6.30
N ASP A 141 -13.71 -16.19 -6.79
CA ASP A 141 -12.56 -16.84 -6.16
C ASP A 141 -12.17 -16.17 -4.83
N TRP A 142 -12.60 -14.92 -4.60
CA TRP A 142 -12.18 -14.11 -3.46
C TRP A 142 -13.16 -14.20 -2.28
N ASP A 143 -12.63 -14.41 -1.08
CA ASP A 143 -13.41 -14.28 0.16
C ASP A 143 -13.51 -12.81 0.58
N TRP A 144 -14.53 -12.14 0.04
CA TRP A 144 -14.76 -10.70 0.28
C TRP A 144 -15.01 -10.36 1.76
N ARG A 145 -15.50 -11.31 2.56
CA ARG A 145 -15.66 -11.10 4.01
C ARG A 145 -14.30 -11.03 4.68
N GLU A 146 -13.38 -11.93 4.35
CA GLU A 146 -12.01 -11.92 4.85
C GLU A 146 -11.21 -10.70 4.37
N VAL A 147 -11.39 -10.27 3.12
CA VAL A 147 -10.76 -9.04 2.60
C VAL A 147 -11.20 -7.82 3.42
N GLN A 148 -12.51 -7.66 3.68
CA GLN A 148 -13.05 -6.57 4.49
C GLN A 148 -12.61 -6.65 5.96
N ALA A 149 -12.60 -7.85 6.55
CA ALA A 149 -12.14 -8.05 7.92
C ALA A 149 -10.67 -7.66 8.08
N THR A 150 -9.83 -8.08 7.13
CA THR A 150 -8.40 -7.77 7.10
C THR A 150 -8.17 -6.27 6.99
N SER A 151 -8.82 -5.60 6.03
CA SER A 151 -8.64 -4.16 5.82
C SER A 151 -9.17 -3.34 7.01
N LYS A 152 -10.26 -3.78 7.63
CA LYS A 152 -10.79 -3.20 8.87
C LYS A 152 -9.82 -3.34 10.04
N LYS A 153 -9.15 -4.49 10.20
CA LYS A 153 -8.12 -4.70 11.24
C LYS A 153 -6.97 -3.70 11.08
N LEU A 154 -6.46 -3.51 9.86
CA LEU A 154 -5.42 -2.52 9.56
C LEU A 154 -5.88 -1.10 9.90
N LYS A 155 -7.07 -0.70 9.43
CA LYS A 155 -7.66 0.60 9.75
C LYS A 155 -7.77 0.81 11.27
N GLN A 156 -8.30 -0.18 11.99
CA GLN A 156 -8.48 -0.09 13.44
C GLN A 156 -7.15 0.02 14.18
N PHE A 157 -6.11 -0.68 13.74
CA PHE A 157 -4.78 -0.52 14.31
C PHE A 157 -4.28 0.91 14.12
N ILE A 158 -4.33 1.44 12.89
CA ILE A 158 -3.90 2.82 12.61
C ILE A 158 -4.70 3.82 13.45
N HIS A 159 -6.03 3.76 13.38
CA HIS A 159 -6.92 4.71 14.05
C HIS A 159 -6.82 4.64 15.58
N ASN A 160 -6.81 3.44 16.17
CA ASN A 160 -6.91 3.29 17.62
C ASN A 160 -5.55 3.27 18.33
N LYS A 161 -4.46 2.95 17.62
CA LYS A 161 -3.14 2.75 18.24
C LYS A 161 -2.08 3.75 17.78
N LEU A 162 -2.17 4.25 16.54
CA LEU A 162 -1.14 5.12 15.99
C LEU A 162 -1.57 6.59 15.86
N ALA A 163 -2.87 6.84 15.68
CA ALA A 163 -3.39 8.20 15.52
C ALA A 163 -3.22 9.00 16.82
N ALA A 164 -2.61 10.19 16.68
CA ALA A 164 -2.41 11.12 17.79
C ALA A 164 -3.44 12.25 17.74
N GLU A 165 -3.74 12.75 16.53
CA GLU A 165 -4.67 13.86 16.32
C GLU A 165 -5.33 13.79 14.93
N LYS A 166 -6.08 14.84 14.58
CA LYS A 166 -6.72 14.98 13.27
C LYS A 166 -6.32 16.28 12.58
N PHE A 167 -6.11 16.18 11.26
CA PHE A 167 -6.05 17.34 10.37
C PHE A 167 -7.25 17.29 9.43
N GLY A 168 -8.24 18.14 9.69
CA GLY A 168 -9.57 18.02 9.08
C GLY A 168 -10.22 16.67 9.43
N ASN A 169 -10.51 15.85 8.43
CA ASN A 169 -11.10 14.52 8.60
C ASN A 169 -10.07 13.38 8.60
N THR A 170 -8.80 13.70 8.40
CA THR A 170 -7.71 12.73 8.25
C THR A 170 -7.00 12.54 9.58
N ASP A 171 -6.70 11.29 9.93
CA ASP A 171 -5.89 10.99 11.11
C ASP A 171 -4.41 11.32 10.86
N VAL A 172 -3.79 11.98 11.83
CA VAL A 172 -2.37 12.31 11.86
C VAL A 172 -1.72 11.40 12.89
N LEU A 173 -0.76 10.59 12.45
CA LEU A 173 -0.03 9.69 13.33
C LEU A 173 1.04 10.45 14.12
N LEU A 174 1.50 9.87 15.22
CA LEU A 174 2.35 10.57 16.18
C LEU A 174 3.64 11.14 15.56
N GLY A 175 4.30 10.39 14.68
CA GLY A 175 5.50 10.86 14.00
C GLY A 175 5.21 11.99 13.01
N ALA A 176 4.11 11.89 12.25
CA ALA A 176 3.66 12.97 11.37
C ALA A 176 3.30 14.25 12.13
N SER A 177 2.67 14.14 13.30
CA SER A 177 2.37 15.29 14.17
C SER A 177 3.65 16.04 14.56
N LYS A 178 4.71 15.31 14.93
CA LYS A 178 6.02 15.90 15.23
C LYS A 178 6.66 16.60 14.03
N LEU A 179 6.50 16.04 12.82
CA LEU A 179 6.97 16.72 11.60
C LEU A 179 6.22 18.04 11.39
N HIS A 180 4.93 18.08 11.71
CA HIS A 180 4.13 19.30 11.60
C HIS A 180 4.61 20.39 12.56
N GLU A 181 4.89 20.03 13.81
CA GLU A 181 5.50 20.94 14.80
C GLU A 181 6.86 21.50 14.33
N GLN A 182 7.58 20.75 13.50
CA GLN A 182 8.86 21.15 12.89
C GLN A 182 8.70 22.01 11.63
N GLY A 183 7.46 22.34 11.25
CA GLY A 183 7.17 23.21 10.11
C GLY A 183 6.89 22.49 8.80
N ILE A 184 6.71 21.17 8.79
CA ILE A 184 6.26 20.43 7.60
C ILE A 184 4.74 20.60 7.45
N GLU A 185 4.29 20.97 6.26
CA GLU A 185 2.86 21.14 5.98
C GLU A 185 2.19 19.83 5.55
N PHE A 186 0.86 19.77 5.69
CA PHE A 186 0.03 18.63 5.27
C PHE A 186 -0.76 18.98 4.00
N ARG A 187 -0.89 18.01 3.08
CA ARG A 187 -1.68 18.15 1.84
C ARG A 187 -2.52 16.93 1.49
#